data_AF-A0A919W488-F1
#
_entry.id   AF-A0A919W488-F1
#
_cell.length_a   1.000
_cell.length_b   1.000
_cell.length_c   1.000
_cell.angle_alpha   90.00
_cell.angle_beta   90.00
_cell.angle_gamma   90.00
#
_symmetry.space_group_name_H-M   'P 1'
#
loop_
_entity.id
_entity.type
_entity.pdbx_description
1 polymer ?
#
loop_
_entity_poly.entity_id
_entity_poly.type
_entity_poly.pdbx_seq_one_letter_code
_entity_poly.pdbx_strand_id
1 'polypeptide(L)'
;MGHDRSPRRRTLRDTALSLTALAVLSQAVAACSNNPLTSPGRSSATTIASQPSASTAAARTYKAIPDACDVLDQALLTATLGPDGGDLGTPRSDNNSLAEIARCQHTYGAPGARSLGAIEVMTVKTGGAQAYYDGIRGAQQKTDTLTEIPGLGQGAYRFTDTQTGPHIVVNDANLYLTISISGQNATAPETVSVADVLAKLAQHAMIALLV
;
A
#
# COMPACT_ATOMS: atom_id res chain seq x y z
N MET A 1 -39.17 -50.38 -26.92
CA MET A 1 -37.97 -51.11 -27.42
C MET A 1 -36.89 -50.07 -27.66
N GLY A 2 -35.72 -50.03 -27.03
CA GLY A 2 -35.14 -50.81 -25.94
C GLY A 2 -34.20 -49.89 -25.16
N HIS A 3 -33.98 -50.25 -23.90
CA HIS A 3 -33.06 -49.61 -22.97
C HIS A 3 -31.61 -49.75 -23.43
N ASP A 4 -30.78 -48.74 -23.15
CA ASP A 4 -29.46 -49.04 -22.59
C ASP A 4 -29.06 -48.03 -21.51
N ARG A 5 -28.77 -48.59 -20.33
CA ARG A 5 -28.23 -47.94 -19.15
C ARG A 5 -26.82 -48.48 -19.00
N SER A 6 -25.81 -47.64 -18.91
CA SER A 6 -24.57 -48.02 -18.23
C SER A 6 -23.92 -46.86 -17.46
N PRO A 7 -23.81 -46.97 -16.13
CA PRO A 7 -23.01 -46.13 -15.24
C PRO A 7 -21.69 -46.83 -14.87
N ARG A 8 -20.64 -46.07 -14.50
CA ARG A 8 -19.43 -46.41 -13.69
C ARG A 8 -18.29 -45.47 -14.11
N ARG A 9 -17.41 -44.93 -13.27
CA ARG A 9 -16.87 -45.35 -11.96
C ARG A 9 -16.35 -44.11 -11.21
N ARG A 10 -16.48 -44.15 -9.88
CA ARG A 10 -15.76 -43.31 -8.92
C ARG A 10 -14.27 -43.61 -8.95
N THR A 11 -13.45 -42.58 -8.75
CA THR A 11 -12.18 -42.69 -8.01
C THR A 11 -12.03 -41.44 -7.16
N LEU A 12 -12.39 -41.57 -5.87
CA LEU A 12 -11.83 -40.78 -4.78
C LEU A 12 -10.31 -40.99 -4.80
N ARG A 13 -9.54 -39.91 -4.68
CA ARG A 13 -8.16 -39.98 -4.19
C ARG A 13 -8.12 -39.23 -2.88
N ASP A 14 -8.09 -40.03 -1.82
CA ASP A 14 -7.80 -39.62 -0.45
C ASP A 14 -6.30 -39.36 -0.26
N THR A 15 -6.03 -38.50 0.72
CA THR A 15 -4.87 -38.49 1.65
C THR A 15 -3.46 -38.17 1.12
N ALA A 16 -2.93 -37.03 1.55
CA ALA A 16 -2.01 -37.01 2.71
C ALA A 16 -1.79 -35.56 3.22
N LEU A 17 -2.33 -35.26 4.41
CA LEU A 17 -1.87 -34.15 5.24
C LEU A 17 -0.51 -34.54 5.85
N SER A 18 0.51 -33.72 5.65
CA SER A 18 1.74 -33.77 6.46
C SER A 18 1.65 -32.69 7.54
N LEU A 19 1.19 -33.08 8.73
CA LEU A 19 1.47 -32.37 9.97
C LEU A 19 2.88 -32.74 10.42
N THR A 20 3.80 -31.78 10.45
CA THR A 20 5.05 -31.91 11.18
C THR A 20 5.02 -30.93 12.34
N ALA A 21 4.60 -31.44 13.50
CA ALA A 21 4.83 -30.80 14.78
C ALA A 21 6.27 -31.09 15.21
N LEU A 22 7.05 -30.07 15.58
CA LEU A 22 8.20 -30.24 16.44
C LEU A 22 8.13 -29.25 17.59
N ALA A 23 8.21 -29.82 18.79
CA ALA A 23 8.01 -29.19 20.07
C ALA A 23 9.37 -28.81 20.70
N VAL A 24 9.35 -27.65 21.39
CA VAL A 24 9.98 -27.35 22.69
C VAL A 24 11.51 -27.41 22.81
N LEU A 25 12.08 -26.27 23.22
CA LEU A 25 13.05 -26.20 24.31
C LEU A 25 13.02 -24.80 24.95
N SER A 26 12.31 -24.72 26.06
CA SER A 26 12.48 -23.70 27.10
C SER A 26 13.72 -24.04 27.94
N GLN A 27 14.58 -23.06 28.22
CA GLN A 27 15.26 -22.92 29.51
C GLN A 27 15.86 -21.51 29.68
N ALA A 28 15.62 -20.95 30.86
CA ALA A 28 16.00 -19.62 31.31
C ALA A 28 17.41 -19.60 31.90
N VAL A 29 18.10 -18.45 31.83
CA VAL A 29 19.04 -18.04 32.89
C VAL A 29 19.01 -16.52 33.01
N ALA A 30 18.74 -16.05 34.24
CA ALA A 30 18.93 -14.67 34.66
C ALA A 30 20.42 -14.39 34.90
N ALA A 31 20.90 -13.20 34.53
CA ALA A 31 22.09 -12.61 35.13
C ALA A 31 22.02 -11.08 35.07
N CYS A 32 21.71 -10.49 36.23
CA CYS A 32 22.07 -9.11 36.53
C CYS A 32 23.59 -8.99 36.59
N SER A 33 24.17 -7.96 35.97
CA SER A 33 25.45 -7.41 36.43
C SER A 33 25.59 -5.97 35.93
N ASN A 34 25.46 -5.03 36.87
CA ASN A 34 26.03 -3.71 36.75
C ASN A 34 27.54 -3.85 36.93
N ASN A 35 28.35 -3.35 35.99
CA ASN A 35 29.61 -2.73 36.38
C ASN A 35 30.05 -1.63 35.40
N PRO A 36 30.52 -0.48 35.92
CA PRO A 36 30.99 0.66 35.14
C PRO A 36 32.52 0.61 34.90
N LEU A 37 32.98 1.57 34.08
CA LEU A 37 34.33 2.14 33.91
C LEU A 37 34.90 1.98 32.48
N THR A 38 34.78 3.02 31.62
CA THR A 38 35.86 3.96 31.19
C THR A 38 36.93 3.27 30.33
N SER A 39 37.24 3.67 29.09
CA SER A 39 37.68 5.00 28.62
C SER A 39 37.94 4.96 27.07
N PRO A 40 38.52 5.99 26.40
CA PRO A 40 37.85 6.83 25.42
C PRO A 40 38.33 6.56 23.97
N GLY A 41 37.52 6.89 22.97
CA GLY A 41 37.98 6.74 21.59
C GLY A 41 37.06 7.30 20.53
N ARG A 42 37.38 8.53 20.10
CA ARG A 42 37.03 9.10 18.79
C ARG A 42 35.57 9.52 18.62
N SER A 43 35.29 10.75 19.05
CA SER A 43 34.21 11.57 18.52
C SER A 43 34.37 11.72 17.02
N SER A 44 33.71 10.87 16.25
CA SER A 44 33.30 11.24 14.90
C SER A 44 32.11 12.17 15.07
N ALA A 45 32.33 13.46 14.87
CA ALA A 45 31.27 14.43 14.70
C ALA A 45 30.49 14.05 13.43
N THR A 46 29.44 13.26 13.59
CA THR A 46 28.43 13.11 12.55
C THR A 46 27.75 14.46 12.44
N THR A 47 28.05 15.17 11.35
CA THR A 47 27.24 16.30 10.88
C THR A 47 25.80 15.80 10.80
N ILE A 48 24.98 16.16 11.78
CA ILE A 48 23.54 16.00 11.70
C ILE A 48 23.15 16.95 10.58
N ALA A 49 22.98 16.40 9.38
CA ALA A 49 22.38 17.11 8.27
C ALA A 49 21.05 17.67 8.79
N SER A 50 20.99 18.99 8.92
CA SER A 50 19.81 19.69 9.35
C SER A 50 18.67 19.32 8.42
N GLN A 51 17.76 18.50 8.95
CA GLN A 51 16.52 18.15 8.28
C GLN A 51 15.82 19.47 7.93
N PRO A 52 15.46 19.71 6.65
CA PRO A 52 14.81 20.95 6.26
C PRO A 52 13.56 21.13 7.11
N SER A 53 13.48 22.26 7.81
CA SER A 53 12.32 22.64 8.60
C SER A 53 11.07 22.48 7.74
N ALA A 54 10.14 21.67 8.25
CA ALA A 54 8.83 21.46 7.65
C ALA A 54 8.23 22.84 7.36
N SER A 55 8.08 23.13 6.07
CA SER A 55 7.38 24.32 5.60
C SER A 55 6.02 24.33 6.30
N THR A 56 5.72 25.45 6.96
CA THR A 56 4.49 25.68 7.72
C THR A 56 3.34 25.87 6.73
N ALA A 57 3.07 24.85 5.91
CA ALA A 57 1.87 24.78 5.09
C ALA A 57 0.69 24.83 6.06
N ALA A 58 -0.32 25.65 5.75
CA ALA A 58 -1.58 25.66 6.47
C ALA A 58 -2.05 24.22 6.71
N ALA A 59 -2.60 23.95 7.90
CA ALA A 59 -3.03 22.61 8.28
C ALA A 59 -4.13 22.15 7.31
N ARG A 60 -3.74 21.42 6.26
CA ARG A 60 -4.67 20.75 5.35
C ARG A 60 -5.46 19.74 6.17
N THR A 61 -6.76 19.69 5.94
CA THR A 61 -7.63 18.67 6.52
C THR A 61 -8.33 17.98 5.38
N TYR A 62 -8.45 16.67 5.47
CA TYR A 62 -9.08 15.83 4.45
C TYR A 62 -10.36 15.24 4.98
N LYS A 63 -11.41 15.23 4.15
CA LYS A 63 -12.68 14.55 4.46
C LYS A 63 -12.57 13.06 4.25
N ALA A 64 -13.26 12.30 5.09
CA ALA A 64 -13.55 10.90 4.80
C ALA A 64 -14.53 10.79 3.63
N ILE A 65 -14.42 9.71 2.86
CA ILE A 65 -15.30 9.40 1.73
C ILE A 65 -15.80 7.96 1.84
N PRO A 66 -17.04 7.66 1.37
CA PRO A 66 -17.56 6.30 1.39
C PRO A 66 -16.99 5.43 0.25
N ASP A 67 -16.57 6.04 -0.84
CA ASP A 67 -16.10 5.37 -2.05
C ASP A 67 -14.77 5.96 -2.53
N ALA A 68 -13.69 5.18 -2.42
CA ALA A 68 -12.37 5.62 -2.85
C ALA A 68 -12.20 5.70 -4.37
N CYS A 69 -13.08 5.08 -5.16
CA CYS A 69 -13.02 5.19 -6.62
C CYS A 69 -13.43 6.59 -7.12
N ASP A 70 -14.21 7.33 -6.35
CA ASP A 70 -14.65 8.70 -6.69
C ASP A 70 -13.49 9.71 -6.73
N VAL A 71 -12.34 9.39 -6.14
CA VAL A 71 -11.16 10.26 -6.10
C VAL A 71 -10.04 9.81 -7.04
N LEU A 72 -10.28 8.78 -7.84
CA LEU A 72 -9.38 8.38 -8.92
C LEU A 72 -9.63 9.22 -10.17
N ASP A 73 -8.56 9.70 -10.81
CA ASP A 73 -8.64 10.36 -12.11
C ASP A 73 -8.89 9.32 -13.22
N GLN A 74 -10.18 9.05 -13.47
CA GLN A 74 -10.62 8.06 -14.44
C GLN A 74 -10.16 8.39 -15.87
N ALA A 75 -10.05 9.67 -16.21
CA ALA A 75 -9.59 10.11 -17.53
C ALA A 75 -8.10 9.80 -17.70
N LEU A 76 -7.28 10.12 -16.70
CA LEU A 76 -5.85 9.79 -16.69
C LEU A 76 -5.62 8.27 -16.75
N LEU A 77 -6.36 7.49 -15.95
CA LEU A 77 -6.25 6.04 -15.94
C LEU A 77 -6.69 5.42 -17.27
N THR A 78 -7.80 5.89 -17.84
CA THR A 78 -8.26 5.40 -19.15
C THR A 78 -7.27 5.73 -20.26
N ALA A 79 -6.70 6.94 -20.25
CA ALA A 79 -5.69 7.36 -21.23
C ALA A 79 -4.38 6.57 -21.10
N THR A 80 -4.03 6.13 -19.89
CA THR A 80 -2.77 5.43 -19.61
C THR A 80 -2.89 3.91 -19.78
N LEU A 81 -3.94 3.32 -19.23
CA LEU A 81 -4.09 1.87 -19.06
C LEU A 81 -5.10 1.26 -20.06
N GLY A 82 -5.80 2.10 -20.82
CA GLY A 82 -6.83 1.69 -21.79
C GLY A 82 -8.25 1.74 -21.21
N PRO A 83 -9.25 1.19 -21.92
CA PRO A 83 -10.66 1.39 -21.59
C PRO A 83 -11.02 0.92 -20.18
N ASP A 84 -11.93 1.66 -19.55
CA ASP A 84 -12.56 1.30 -18.27
C ASP A 84 -13.12 -0.15 -18.31
N GLY A 85 -12.86 -0.91 -17.25
CA GLY A 85 -13.33 -2.27 -17.03
C GLY A 85 -14.30 -2.44 -15.87
N GLY A 86 -14.52 -1.38 -15.11
CA GLY A 86 -15.36 -1.34 -13.93
C GLY A 86 -14.64 -1.78 -12.66
N ASP A 87 -15.37 -1.64 -11.56
CA ASP A 87 -14.91 -1.99 -10.22
C ASP A 87 -14.81 -3.51 -10.05
N LEU A 88 -13.75 -3.97 -9.39
CA LEU A 88 -13.63 -5.33 -8.90
C LEU A 88 -14.32 -5.45 -7.54
N GLY A 89 -15.66 -5.47 -7.61
CA GLY A 89 -16.54 -5.57 -6.46
C GLY A 89 -16.96 -4.21 -5.92
N THR A 90 -17.75 -4.22 -4.86
CA THR A 90 -18.24 -2.98 -4.25
C THR A 90 -17.10 -2.29 -3.49
N PRO A 91 -16.91 -0.97 -3.66
CA PRO A 91 -16.06 -0.16 -2.80
C PRO A 91 -16.36 -0.44 -1.33
N ARG A 92 -15.30 -0.49 -0.52
CA ARG A 92 -15.40 -0.86 0.90
C ARG A 92 -15.03 0.31 1.76
N SER A 93 -15.87 0.62 2.74
CA SER A 93 -15.59 1.59 3.78
C SER A 93 -15.65 0.94 5.15
N ASP A 94 -14.60 1.10 5.94
CA ASP A 94 -14.55 0.70 7.34
C ASP A 94 -14.45 1.95 8.21
N ASN A 95 -15.26 2.00 9.26
CA ASN A 95 -15.28 3.11 10.20
C ASN A 95 -15.03 2.60 11.62
N ASN A 96 -14.01 3.12 12.29
CA ASN A 96 -13.71 2.81 13.68
C ASN A 96 -13.47 4.08 14.52
N SER A 97 -13.09 3.92 15.79
CA SER A 97 -12.88 5.04 16.70
C SER A 97 -11.67 5.93 16.33
N LEU A 98 -10.72 5.41 15.55
CA LEU A 98 -9.46 6.07 15.22
C LEU A 98 -9.46 6.67 13.81
N ALA A 99 -10.08 5.99 12.85
CA ALA A 99 -10.02 6.35 11.44
C ALA A 99 -11.24 5.88 10.65
N GLU A 100 -11.41 6.49 9.48
CA GLU A 100 -12.27 6.01 8.41
C GLU A 100 -11.39 5.59 7.24
N ILE A 101 -11.60 4.37 6.74
CA ILE A 101 -10.81 3.76 5.68
C ILE A 101 -11.75 3.46 4.52
N ALA A 102 -11.42 3.94 3.33
CA ALA A 102 -12.11 3.61 2.09
C ALA A 102 -11.14 2.93 1.13
N ARG A 103 -11.59 1.86 0.48
CA ARG A 103 -10.81 1.05 -0.47
C ARG A 103 -11.59 0.84 -1.74
N CYS A 104 -10.90 0.95 -2.86
CA CYS A 104 -11.44 0.58 -4.16
C CYS A 104 -10.41 -0.16 -5.01
N GLN A 105 -10.92 -1.03 -5.88
CA GLN A 105 -10.17 -1.78 -6.88
C GLN A 105 -10.90 -1.64 -8.20
N HIS A 106 -10.22 -1.16 -9.24
CA HIS A 106 -10.83 -0.83 -10.52
C HIS A 106 -9.96 -1.36 -11.67
N THR A 107 -10.58 -1.83 -12.74
CA THR A 107 -9.85 -2.42 -13.88
C THR A 107 -9.82 -1.53 -15.11
N TYR A 108 -8.73 -1.59 -15.86
CA TYR A 108 -8.53 -0.83 -17.11
C TYR A 108 -7.87 -1.69 -18.18
N GLY A 109 -8.08 -1.41 -19.46
CA GLY A 109 -7.46 -2.12 -20.60
C GLY A 109 -8.42 -3.05 -21.36
N ALA A 110 -7.95 -3.79 -22.36
CA ALA A 110 -8.81 -4.74 -23.08
C ALA A 110 -9.11 -6.01 -22.24
N PRO A 111 -10.24 -6.72 -22.48
CA PRO A 111 -10.46 -8.04 -21.90
C PRO A 111 -9.28 -8.99 -22.15
N GLY A 112 -8.81 -9.67 -21.09
CA GLY A 112 -7.63 -10.56 -21.15
C GLY A 112 -6.27 -9.87 -20.95
N ALA A 113 -6.22 -8.54 -20.98
CA ALA A 113 -5.01 -7.73 -20.73
C ALA A 113 -5.30 -6.57 -19.75
N ARG A 114 -6.15 -6.83 -18.76
CA ARG A 114 -6.56 -5.80 -17.78
C ARG A 114 -5.43 -5.47 -16.82
N SER A 115 -5.30 -4.20 -16.51
CA SER A 115 -4.55 -3.69 -15.36
C SER A 115 -5.51 -3.38 -14.22
N LEU A 116 -5.05 -3.49 -12.99
CA LEU A 116 -5.79 -3.21 -11.78
C LEU A 116 -5.21 -1.96 -11.11
N GLY A 117 -6.01 -0.90 -11.01
CA GLY A 117 -5.75 0.22 -10.13
C GLY A 117 -6.38 -0.05 -8.76
N ALA A 118 -5.62 0.13 -7.69
CA ALA A 118 -6.14 0.05 -6.33
C ALA A 118 -5.82 1.32 -5.56
N ILE A 119 -6.75 1.74 -4.72
CA ILE A 119 -6.61 2.91 -3.86
C ILE A 119 -7.12 2.58 -2.46
N GLU A 120 -6.36 3.02 -1.46
CA GLU A 120 -6.74 3.02 -0.06
C GLU A 120 -6.58 4.42 0.50
N VAL A 121 -7.68 4.97 1.01
CA VAL A 121 -7.75 6.27 1.67
C VAL A 121 -8.04 6.02 3.15
N MET A 122 -7.15 6.45 4.03
CA MET A 122 -7.40 6.46 5.46
C MET A 122 -7.36 7.89 5.98
N THR A 123 -8.47 8.34 6.56
CA THR A 123 -8.58 9.62 7.27
C THR A 123 -8.68 9.39 8.77
N VAL A 124 -7.67 9.87 9.49
CA VAL A 124 -7.57 9.76 10.95
C VAL A 124 -8.48 10.81 11.61
N LYS A 125 -9.25 10.40 12.62
CA LYS A 125 -10.22 11.25 13.32
C LYS A 125 -9.59 12.12 14.40
N THR A 126 -8.55 11.62 15.04
CA THR A 126 -7.85 12.30 16.14
C THR A 126 -6.34 12.16 15.96
N GLY A 127 -5.62 13.29 15.96
CA GLY A 127 -4.18 13.32 15.68
C GLY A 127 -3.89 13.34 14.18
N GLY A 128 -2.71 12.86 13.80
CA GLY A 128 -2.26 12.80 12.40
C GLY A 128 -1.99 11.37 11.94
N ALA A 129 -1.95 11.18 10.63
CA ALA A 129 -1.64 9.90 9.99
C ALA A 129 -0.15 9.50 10.11
N GLN A 130 0.70 10.40 10.59
CA GLN A 130 2.16 10.26 10.62
C GLN A 130 2.65 8.97 11.28
N ALA A 131 2.13 8.63 12.46
CA ALA A 131 2.58 7.45 13.19
C ALA A 131 2.26 6.15 12.44
N TYR A 132 1.11 6.10 11.75
CA TYR A 132 0.75 4.98 10.90
C TYR A 132 1.67 4.90 9.69
N TYR A 133 1.88 6.03 9.01
CA TYR A 133 2.80 6.14 7.87
C TYR A 133 4.22 5.69 8.22
N ASP A 134 4.79 6.17 9.31
CA ASP A 134 6.15 5.81 9.73
C ASP A 134 6.26 4.32 10.08
N GLY A 135 5.22 3.75 10.68
CA GLY A 135 5.13 2.32 10.97
C GLY A 135 5.15 1.46 9.70
N ILE A 136 4.30 1.77 8.72
CA ILE A 136 4.25 1.05 7.44
C ILE A 136 5.54 1.25 6.64
N ARG A 137 6.03 2.49 6.57
CA ARG A 137 7.28 2.82 5.90
C ARG A 137 8.45 2.03 6.47
N GLY A 138 8.59 1.96 7.80
CA GLY A 138 9.64 1.20 8.47
C GLY A 138 9.55 -0.31 8.25
N ALA A 139 8.34 -0.84 8.04
CA ALA A 139 8.15 -2.23 7.63
C ALA A 139 8.56 -2.44 6.17
N GLN A 140 8.13 -1.57 5.26
CA GLN A 140 8.38 -1.68 3.82
C GLN A 140 9.87 -1.54 3.47
N GLN A 141 10.62 -0.68 4.17
CA GLN A 141 12.06 -0.51 3.95
C GLN A 141 12.87 -1.79 4.19
N LYS A 142 12.31 -2.79 4.88
CA LYS A 142 12.96 -4.08 5.10
C LYS A 142 12.86 -5.01 3.90
N THR A 143 11.86 -4.81 3.05
CA THR A 143 11.56 -5.69 1.91
C THR A 143 11.85 -5.01 0.58
N ASP A 144 11.66 -3.69 0.48
CA ASP A 144 11.70 -2.97 -0.79
C ASP A 144 12.52 -1.68 -0.72
N THR A 145 13.02 -1.26 -1.88
CA THR A 145 13.68 0.04 -2.03
C THR A 145 12.63 1.14 -2.13
N LEU A 146 12.64 2.06 -1.18
CA LEU A 146 11.77 3.24 -1.20
C LEU A 146 12.44 4.41 -1.90
N THR A 147 11.70 5.11 -2.76
CA THR A 147 12.13 6.37 -3.38
C THR A 147 11.23 7.50 -2.88
N GLU A 148 11.80 8.51 -2.23
CA GLU A 148 11.05 9.70 -1.79
C GLU A 148 10.48 10.49 -2.97
N ILE A 149 9.31 11.09 -2.77
CA ILE A 149 8.66 11.98 -3.73
C ILE A 149 8.52 13.36 -3.08
N PRO A 150 9.43 14.30 -3.38
CA PRO A 150 9.39 15.62 -2.79
C PRO A 150 8.15 16.40 -3.28
N GLY A 151 7.56 17.20 -2.39
CA GLY A 151 6.45 18.11 -2.73
C GLY A 151 5.06 17.48 -2.75
N LEU A 152 4.92 16.18 -2.47
CA LEU A 152 3.65 15.50 -2.33
C LEU A 152 3.36 15.21 -0.85
N GLY A 153 2.36 15.90 -0.28
CA GLY A 153 2.04 15.81 1.15
C GLY A 153 3.14 16.31 2.09
N GLN A 154 3.08 15.88 3.34
CA GLN A 154 4.15 16.05 4.33
C GLN A 154 5.22 14.95 4.20
N GLY A 155 4.84 13.80 3.65
CA GLY A 155 5.76 12.74 3.26
C GLY A 155 5.13 11.86 2.18
N ALA A 156 5.93 11.48 1.18
CA ALA A 156 5.50 10.53 0.17
C ALA A 156 6.69 9.71 -0.31
N TYR A 157 6.43 8.43 -0.60
CA TYR A 157 7.40 7.57 -1.24
C TYR A 157 6.71 6.63 -2.23
N ARG A 158 7.51 6.11 -3.16
CA ARG A 158 7.12 5.01 -4.04
C ARG A 158 8.00 3.80 -3.80
N PHE A 159 7.46 2.63 -4.12
CA PHE A 159 8.16 1.36 -4.17
C PHE A 159 7.49 0.46 -5.20
N THR A 160 8.14 -0.64 -5.56
CA THR A 160 7.56 -1.65 -6.44
C THR A 160 7.49 -2.95 -5.69
N ASP A 161 6.28 -3.37 -5.35
CA ASP A 161 6.03 -4.68 -4.76
C ASP A 161 6.02 -5.73 -5.87
N THR A 162 6.72 -6.85 -5.64
CA THR A 162 6.88 -7.90 -6.66
C THR A 162 5.57 -8.61 -7.05
N GLN A 163 4.55 -8.58 -6.19
CA GLN A 163 3.28 -9.25 -6.44
C GLN A 163 2.22 -8.29 -6.99
N THR A 164 2.25 -7.03 -6.55
CA THR A 164 1.19 -6.05 -6.75
C THR A 164 1.65 -4.80 -7.52
N GLY A 165 2.89 -4.79 -8.01
CA GLY A 165 3.39 -3.77 -8.92
C GLY A 165 3.81 -2.46 -8.24
N PRO A 166 3.90 -1.35 -8.99
CA PRO A 166 4.24 -0.04 -8.44
C PRO A 166 3.19 0.51 -7.47
N HIS A 167 3.68 1.08 -6.36
CA HIS A 167 2.91 1.76 -5.32
C HIS A 167 3.42 3.18 -5.10
N ILE A 168 2.50 4.06 -4.70
CA ILE A 168 2.80 5.33 -4.05
C ILE A 168 2.06 5.39 -2.73
N VAL A 169 2.74 5.91 -1.70
CA VAL A 169 2.18 6.14 -0.38
C VAL A 169 2.39 7.61 -0.04
N VAL A 170 1.34 8.26 0.47
CA VAL A 170 1.35 9.65 0.88
C VAL A 170 0.80 9.79 2.29
N ASN A 171 1.46 10.63 3.08
CA ASN A 171 0.99 11.12 4.35
C ASN A 171 0.92 12.64 4.33
N ASP A 172 -0.23 13.18 4.76
CA ASP A 172 -0.44 14.60 4.89
C ASP A 172 -1.50 14.90 5.94
N ALA A 173 -1.11 15.53 7.05
CA ALA A 173 -2.01 15.86 8.15
C ALA A 173 -2.81 14.64 8.66
N ASN A 174 -4.13 14.61 8.44
CA ASN A 174 -4.99 13.50 8.83
C ASN A 174 -5.15 12.41 7.76
N LEU A 175 -4.50 12.55 6.59
CA LEU A 175 -4.60 11.62 5.47
C LEU A 175 -3.39 10.67 5.39
N TYR A 176 -3.69 9.39 5.23
CA TYR A 176 -2.81 8.38 4.67
C TYR A 176 -3.44 7.84 3.38
N LEU A 177 -2.69 7.82 2.29
CA LEU A 177 -3.15 7.41 0.97
C LEU A 177 -2.17 6.41 0.38
N THR A 178 -2.67 5.29 -0.13
CA THR A 178 -1.91 4.35 -0.95
C THR A 178 -2.60 4.20 -2.30
N ILE A 179 -1.83 4.27 -3.39
CA ILE A 179 -2.32 3.96 -4.73
C ILE A 179 -1.36 2.97 -5.37
N SER A 180 -1.89 1.94 -6.02
CA SER A 180 -1.09 0.97 -6.77
C SER A 180 -1.69 0.64 -8.13
N ILE A 181 -0.83 0.24 -9.05
CA ILE A 181 -1.22 -0.23 -10.38
C ILE A 181 -0.51 -1.57 -10.62
N SER A 182 -1.26 -2.61 -10.97
CA SER A 182 -0.73 -3.93 -11.33
C SER A 182 -1.28 -4.41 -12.68
N GLY A 183 -0.60 -5.35 -13.34
CA GLY A 183 -1.08 -6.00 -14.57
C GLY A 183 -0.19 -5.80 -15.80
N GLN A 184 -0.59 -6.42 -16.92
CA GLN A 184 0.26 -6.60 -18.12
C GLN A 184 0.55 -5.31 -18.90
N ASN A 185 -0.31 -4.28 -18.77
CA ASN A 185 -0.10 -2.98 -19.40
C ASN A 185 0.43 -1.91 -18.43
N ALA A 186 0.83 -2.30 -17.21
CA ALA A 186 1.61 -1.42 -16.32
C ALA A 186 3.01 -1.10 -16.92
N THR A 187 3.37 -1.73 -18.03
CA THR A 187 4.33 -1.20 -19.02
C THR A 187 3.60 -0.30 -20.00
N ALA A 188 3.33 0.94 -19.59
CA ALA A 188 2.78 1.98 -20.44
C ALA A 188 3.59 2.15 -21.75
N PRO A 189 3.02 2.70 -22.84
CA PRO A 189 3.81 3.16 -23.98
C PRO A 189 4.96 4.05 -23.49
N GLU A 190 6.17 3.88 -24.06
CA GLU A 190 7.48 4.40 -23.61
C GLU A 190 7.53 5.90 -23.20
N THR A 191 6.49 6.68 -23.49
CA THR A 191 6.40 8.11 -23.24
C THR A 191 5.87 8.52 -21.86
N VAL A 192 5.20 7.64 -21.09
CA VAL A 192 4.68 8.00 -19.76
C VAL A 192 5.12 6.99 -18.70
N SER A 193 5.90 7.46 -17.72
CA SER A 193 6.32 6.66 -16.57
C SER A 193 5.12 6.36 -15.66
N VAL A 194 4.88 5.09 -15.30
CA VAL A 194 3.85 4.71 -14.30
C VAL A 194 4.06 5.44 -12.98
N ALA A 195 5.31 5.74 -12.62
CA ALA A 195 5.58 6.49 -11.41
C ALA A 195 5.05 7.94 -11.47
N ASP A 196 5.06 8.57 -12.65
CA ASP A 196 4.49 9.90 -12.85
C ASP A 196 2.96 9.85 -12.84
N VAL A 197 2.37 8.77 -13.37
CA VAL A 197 0.92 8.51 -13.31
C VAL A 197 0.47 8.38 -11.86
N LEU A 198 1.15 7.56 -11.07
CA LEU A 198 0.86 7.40 -9.64
C LEU A 198 0.99 8.72 -8.87
N ALA A 199 2.03 9.52 -9.14
CA ALA A 199 2.19 10.83 -8.51
C ALA A 199 1.05 11.80 -8.88
N LYS A 200 0.63 11.82 -10.14
CA LYS A 200 -0.53 12.63 -10.60
C LYS A 200 -1.83 12.16 -9.98
N LEU A 201 -2.06 10.85 -9.89
CA LEU A 201 -3.25 10.28 -9.23
C LEU A 201 -3.29 10.64 -7.75
N ALA A 202 -2.17 10.53 -7.06
CA ALA A 202 -2.08 10.90 -5.65
C ALA A 202 -2.36 12.40 -5.45
N GLN A 203 -1.79 13.26 -6.30
CA GLN A 203 -2.06 14.69 -6.27
C GLN A 203 -3.55 15.00 -6.53
N HIS A 204 -4.15 14.35 -7.53
CA HIS A 204 -5.58 14.48 -7.83
C HIS A 204 -6.45 14.08 -6.64
N ALA A 205 -6.19 12.91 -6.06
CA ALA A 205 -6.94 12.38 -4.92
C ALA A 205 -6.85 13.32 -3.71
N MET A 206 -5.65 13.83 -3.39
CA MET A 206 -5.47 14.80 -2.32
C MET A 206 -6.32 16.07 -2.55
N ILE A 207 -6.35 16.60 -3.77
CA ILE A 207 -7.18 17.78 -4.09
C ILE A 207 -8.68 17.47 -3.91
N ALA A 208 -9.14 16.30 -4.38
CA ALA A 208 -10.55 15.90 -4.28
C ALA A 208 -11.01 15.68 -2.82
N LEU A 209 -10.08 15.30 -1.95
CA LEU A 209 -10.32 15.02 -0.53
C LEU A 209 -10.20 16.26 0.38
N LEU A 210 -9.62 17.36 -0.11
CA LEU A 210 -9.37 18.55 0.69
C LEU A 210 -10.69 19.25 1.09
N VAL A 211 -10.76 19.76 2.32
CA VAL A 211 -11.85 20.60 2.84
C VAL A 211 -11.40 21.98 3.27
#